data_AF-A0A5N9GV06-F1
#
_entry.id   AF-A0A5N9GV06-F1
#
_cell.length_a   1.000
_cell.length_b   1.000
_cell.length_c   1.000
_cell.angle_alpha   90.00
_cell.angle_beta   90.00
_cell.angle_gamma   90.00
#
_symmetry.space_group_name_H-M   'P 1'
#
loop_
_entity.id
_entity.type
_entity.pdbx_description
1 polymer ?
#
loop_
_entity_poly.entity_id
_entity_poly.type
_entity_poly.pdbx_seq_one_letter_code
_entity_poly.pdbx_strand_id
1 'polypeptide(L)'
;MPSWELSPYSLDLLAERGFLYDSSLMGDDAPYFVDTANGRMVEIPVEWALDDVPYYAFSRGAGSMNTPEDVYKAWEWEFDGAYQYGRALTLTMHPQVTGRLAKIMVLERLIKYMQSHTGAEFFRCCDVAKARTADGMRPSD
;
A
#
# COMPACT_ATOMS: atom_id res chain seq x y z
N MET A 1 -8.33 1.05 8.15
CA MET A 1 -9.70 0.57 8.42
C MET A 1 -9.96 -0.80 7.78
N PRO A 2 -10.77 -1.69 8.38
CA PRO A 2 -11.13 -2.98 7.76
C PRO A 2 -11.82 -2.81 6.41
N SER A 3 -11.50 -3.67 5.44
CA SER A 3 -12.02 -3.61 4.05
C SER A 3 -11.82 -2.26 3.35
N TRP A 4 -10.92 -1.42 3.87
CA TRP A 4 -10.75 -0.02 3.46
C TRP A 4 -12.04 0.82 3.48
N GLU A 5 -13.01 0.43 4.31
CA GLU A 5 -14.23 1.20 4.48
C GLU A 5 -14.09 2.16 5.65
N LEU A 6 -14.23 3.46 5.36
CA LEU A 6 -14.28 4.52 6.36
C LEU A 6 -15.72 4.98 6.56
N SER A 7 -16.04 5.29 7.81
CA SER A 7 -17.21 6.12 8.11
C SER A 7 -16.80 7.60 8.06
N PRO A 8 -17.76 8.54 7.98
CA PRO A 8 -17.47 9.98 8.06
C PRO A 8 -16.73 10.42 9.34
N TYR A 9 -16.71 9.59 10.39
CA TYR A 9 -16.10 9.89 11.68
C TYR A 9 -14.73 9.22 11.87
N SER A 10 -14.34 8.30 10.99
CA SER A 10 -13.20 7.42 11.21
C SER A 10 -11.89 8.20 11.39
N LEU A 11 -11.58 9.12 10.47
CA LEU A 11 -10.34 9.89 10.52
C LEU A 11 -10.29 10.86 11.69
N ASP A 12 -11.41 11.52 12.01
CA ASP A 12 -11.52 12.40 13.17
C ASP A 12 -11.23 11.67 14.48
N LEU A 13 -11.78 10.46 14.64
CA LEU A 13 -11.59 9.62 15.82
C LEU A 13 -10.15 9.08 15.92
N LEU A 14 -9.51 8.76 14.80
CA LEU A 14 -8.11 8.35 14.76
C LEU A 14 -7.20 9.52 15.14
N ALA A 15 -7.45 10.71 14.60
CA ALA A 15 -6.70 11.92 14.92
C ALA A 15 -6.85 12.30 16.41
N GLU A 16 -8.08 12.25 16.94
CA GLU A 16 -8.37 12.47 18.37
C GLU A 16 -7.55 11.54 19.28
N ARG A 17 -7.29 10.30 18.85
CA ARG A 17 -6.55 9.27 19.61
C ARG A 17 -5.04 9.32 19.37
N GLY A 18 -4.54 10.24 18.55
CA GLY A 18 -3.11 10.41 18.29
C GLY A 18 -2.50 9.32 17.40
N PHE A 19 -3.28 8.70 16.51
CA PHE A 19 -2.71 7.84 15.47
C PHE A 19 -1.82 8.64 14.52
N LEU A 20 -0.70 8.06 14.09
CA LEU A 20 0.29 8.74 13.24
C LEU A 20 -0.17 8.84 11.78
N TYR A 21 -0.88 7.83 11.29
CA TYR A 21 -1.34 7.72 9.91
C TYR A 21 -2.57 6.83 9.81
N ASP A 22 -3.29 6.95 8.69
CA ASP A 22 -4.23 5.97 8.17
C ASP A 22 -3.71 5.42 6.83
N SER A 23 -4.22 4.25 6.44
CA SER A 23 -3.87 3.60 5.17
C SER A 23 -5.10 2.87 4.66
N SER A 24 -6.05 3.65 4.14
CA SER A 24 -7.36 3.17 3.67
C SER A 24 -7.99 4.04 2.59
N LEU A 25 -7.46 5.24 2.34
CA LEU A 25 -7.88 6.09 1.23
C LEU A 25 -6.99 5.85 0.00
N MET A 26 -7.48 6.32 -1.14
CA MET A 26 -6.88 6.10 -2.47
C MET A 26 -6.73 7.43 -3.23
N GLY A 27 -6.50 8.54 -2.51
CA GLY A 27 -6.59 9.89 -3.07
C GLY A 27 -5.37 10.34 -3.88
N ASP A 28 -4.24 9.63 -3.79
CA ASP A 28 -2.96 9.95 -4.45
C ASP A 28 -2.09 8.68 -4.52
N ASP A 29 -1.03 8.69 -5.33
CA ASP A 29 -0.01 7.64 -5.44
C ASP A 29 1.20 7.90 -4.52
N ALA A 30 1.20 9.04 -3.81
CA ALA A 30 2.19 9.36 -2.79
C ALA A 30 1.51 9.60 -1.43
N PRO A 31 2.18 9.30 -0.30
CA PRO A 31 1.68 9.67 1.02
C PRO A 31 1.35 11.16 1.09
N TYR A 32 0.16 11.48 1.61
CA TYR A 32 -0.37 12.85 1.63
C TYR A 32 -0.98 13.16 2.99
N PHE A 33 -1.43 14.40 3.17
CA PHE A 33 -2.09 14.80 4.41
C PHE A 33 -3.59 14.89 4.21
N VAL A 34 -4.33 14.43 5.22
CA VAL A 34 -5.78 14.58 5.30
C VAL A 34 -6.12 15.46 6.50
N ASP A 35 -6.95 16.47 6.25
CA ASP A 35 -7.48 17.34 7.30
C ASP A 35 -8.65 16.66 8.01
N THR A 36 -8.67 16.80 9.33
CA THR A 36 -9.67 16.24 10.25
C THR A 36 -10.12 17.33 11.21
N ALA A 37 -11.24 17.13 11.91
CA ALA A 37 -11.68 18.05 12.96
C ALA A 37 -10.66 18.19 14.11
N ASN A 38 -9.77 17.21 14.29
CA ASN A 38 -8.79 17.14 15.38
C ASN A 38 -7.34 17.34 14.91
N GLY A 39 -7.15 18.01 13.76
CA GLY A 39 -5.84 18.29 13.18
C GLY A 39 -5.64 17.60 11.84
N ARG A 40 -4.41 17.20 11.54
CA ARG A 40 -4.02 16.63 10.26
C ARG A 40 -3.31 15.31 10.45
N MET A 41 -3.62 14.34 9.60
CA MET A 41 -3.06 12.99 9.62
C MET A 41 -2.37 12.67 8.31
N VAL A 42 -1.32 11.85 8.35
CA VAL A 42 -0.72 11.30 7.12
C VAL A 42 -1.61 10.16 6.62
N GLU A 43 -1.94 10.18 5.35
CA GLU A 43 -2.49 9.03 4.63
C GLU A 43 -1.36 8.32 3.88
N ILE A 44 -1.27 7.01 4.03
CA ILE A 44 -0.44 6.15 3.19
C ILE A 44 -1.39 5.42 2.25
N PRO A 45 -1.54 5.90 1.00
CA PRO A 45 -2.60 5.47 0.13
C PRO A 45 -2.49 3.99 -0.19
N VAL A 46 -3.65 3.36 -0.31
CA VAL A 46 -3.82 2.00 -0.78
C VAL A 46 -4.35 2.00 -2.22
N GLU A 47 -4.31 0.85 -2.88
CA GLU A 47 -4.88 0.65 -4.21
C GLU A 47 -5.32 -0.81 -4.34
N TRP A 48 -6.49 -1.06 -4.94
CA TRP A 48 -7.03 -2.43 -5.12
C TRP A 48 -6.12 -3.31 -5.98
N ALA A 49 -5.44 -2.72 -6.98
CA ALA A 49 -4.45 -3.44 -7.78
C ALA A 49 -3.23 -3.91 -6.95
N LEU A 50 -3.00 -3.33 -5.77
CA LEU A 50 -1.92 -3.63 -4.85
C LEU A 50 -2.38 -4.41 -3.59
N ASP A 51 -3.55 -5.06 -3.63
CA ASP A 51 -4.01 -5.99 -2.59
C ASP A 51 -4.05 -7.43 -3.12
N ASP A 52 -3.64 -8.40 -2.31
CA ASP A 52 -3.64 -9.81 -2.67
C ASP A 52 -5.04 -10.47 -2.66
N VAL A 53 -5.98 -9.92 -1.90
CA VAL A 53 -7.33 -10.48 -1.77
C VAL A 53 -8.12 -10.42 -3.09
N PRO A 54 -8.20 -9.28 -3.81
CA PRO A 54 -8.89 -9.21 -5.10
C PRO A 54 -8.41 -10.22 -6.14
N TYR A 55 -7.12 -10.56 -6.16
CA TYR A 55 -6.58 -11.54 -7.11
C TYR A 55 -6.85 -13.00 -6.72
N TYR A 56 -6.78 -13.29 -5.42
CA TYR A 56 -6.63 -14.66 -4.95
C TYR A 56 -7.79 -15.17 -4.09
N ALA A 57 -8.71 -14.30 -3.66
CA ALA A 57 -9.88 -14.75 -2.92
C ALA A 57 -10.84 -15.47 -3.88
N PHE A 58 -11.01 -16.77 -3.67
CA PHE A 58 -12.01 -17.53 -4.41
C PHE A 58 -13.41 -17.04 -4.04
N SER A 59 -14.13 -16.50 -5.02
CA SER A 59 -15.54 -16.15 -4.91
C SER A 59 -16.36 -16.90 -5.94
N ARG A 60 -17.45 -17.53 -5.49
CA ARG A 60 -18.37 -18.24 -6.39
C ARG A 60 -19.03 -17.21 -7.31
N GLY A 61 -18.78 -17.32 -8.61
CA GLY A 61 -19.33 -16.42 -9.63
C GLY A 61 -18.35 -15.35 -10.12
N ALA A 62 -17.17 -15.20 -9.52
CA ALA A 62 -16.14 -14.24 -9.96
C ALA A 62 -15.16 -14.78 -11.01
N GLY A 63 -15.39 -16.00 -11.51
CA GLY A 63 -14.50 -16.68 -12.45
C GLY A 63 -13.37 -17.44 -11.76
N SER A 64 -12.33 -17.77 -12.53
CA SER A 64 -11.12 -18.42 -12.03
C SER A 64 -10.26 -17.42 -11.27
N MET A 65 -9.59 -17.89 -10.21
CA MET A 65 -8.56 -17.09 -9.54
C MET A 65 -7.42 -16.75 -10.51
N ASN A 66 -6.79 -15.60 -10.31
CA ASN A 66 -5.59 -15.23 -11.05
C ASN A 66 -4.45 -16.21 -10.78
N THR A 67 -3.60 -16.41 -11.80
CA THR A 67 -2.39 -17.22 -11.63
C THR A 67 -1.32 -16.41 -10.90
N PRO A 68 -0.37 -17.07 -10.20
CA PRO A 68 0.77 -16.37 -9.60
C PRO A 68 1.57 -15.52 -10.60
N GLU A 69 1.65 -15.95 -11.87
CA GLU A 69 2.34 -15.20 -12.92
C GLU A 69 1.60 -13.91 -13.29
N ASP A 70 0.27 -13.96 -13.41
CA ASP A 70 -0.55 -12.77 -13.69
C ASP A 70 -0.39 -11.71 -12.59
N VAL A 71 -0.44 -12.14 -11.32
CA VAL A 71 -0.30 -11.24 -10.17
C VAL A 71 1.12 -10.67 -10.08
N TYR A 72 2.15 -11.49 -10.31
CA TYR A 72 3.52 -11.00 -10.39
C TYR A 72 3.64 -9.91 -11.46
N LYS A 73 3.09 -10.13 -12.65
CA LYS A 73 3.15 -9.17 -13.75
C LYS A 73 2.35 -7.90 -13.46
N ALA A 74 1.17 -8.00 -12.85
CA ALA A 74 0.42 -6.83 -12.44
C ALA A 74 1.24 -5.96 -11.46
N TRP A 75 1.78 -6.56 -10.40
CA TRP A 75 2.58 -5.82 -9.42
C TRP A 75 3.94 -5.34 -9.96
N GLU A 76 4.53 -6.03 -10.92
CA GLU A 76 5.72 -5.57 -11.65
C GLU A 76 5.42 -4.26 -12.41
N TRP A 77 4.28 -4.18 -13.10
CA TRP A 77 3.85 -2.97 -13.81
C TRP A 77 3.52 -1.81 -12.88
N GLU A 78 2.86 -2.07 -11.75
CA GLU A 78 2.62 -1.05 -10.72
C GLU A 78 3.93 -0.50 -10.16
N PHE A 79 4.92 -1.38 -9.93
CA PHE A 79 6.25 -0.95 -9.51
C PHE A 79 6.93 -0.10 -10.58
N ASP A 80 6.92 -0.50 -11.84
CA ASP A 80 7.53 0.25 -12.94
C ASP A 80 6.92 1.65 -13.06
N GLY A 81 5.59 1.76 -12.91
CA GLY A 81 4.89 3.04 -12.85
C GLY A 81 5.34 3.89 -11.67
N ALA A 82 5.29 3.34 -10.44
CA ALA A 82 5.71 4.04 -9.24
C ALA A 82 7.18 4.50 -9.33
N TYR A 83 8.06 3.66 -9.87
CA TYR A 83 9.47 3.97 -10.06
C TYR A 83 9.68 5.06 -11.12
N GLN A 84 8.99 4.98 -12.26
CA GLN A 84 9.06 5.98 -13.32
C GLN A 84 8.61 7.38 -12.84
N TYR A 85 7.57 7.44 -12.02
CA TYR A 85 6.97 8.70 -11.57
C TYR A 85 7.46 9.17 -10.19
N GLY A 86 8.37 8.43 -9.54
CA GLY A 86 8.85 8.76 -8.20
C GLY A 86 7.72 8.79 -7.17
N ARG A 87 6.95 7.71 -7.12
CA ARG A 87 5.78 7.51 -6.26
C ARG A 87 5.97 6.31 -5.34
N ALA A 88 5.05 6.13 -4.40
CA ALA A 88 5.09 5.02 -3.46
C ALA A 88 4.38 3.80 -4.03
N LEU A 89 4.83 2.61 -3.62
CA LEU A 89 4.12 1.36 -3.85
C LEU A 89 3.71 0.78 -2.49
N THR A 90 2.43 0.85 -2.17
CA THR A 90 1.86 0.33 -0.91
C THR A 90 1.23 -1.03 -1.14
N LEU A 91 2.00 -2.10 -0.99
CA LEU A 91 1.51 -3.47 -1.16
C LEU A 91 0.78 -3.96 0.10
N THR A 92 -0.49 -4.33 -0.03
CA THR A 92 -1.31 -4.93 1.03
C THR A 92 -1.36 -6.45 0.87
N MET A 93 -1.03 -7.17 1.94
CA MET A 93 -0.92 -8.62 1.92
C MET A 93 -1.55 -9.26 3.16
N HIS A 94 -2.12 -10.44 2.97
CA HIS A 94 -2.75 -11.20 4.02
C HIS A 94 -2.04 -12.55 4.20
N PRO A 95 -1.61 -12.94 5.43
CA PRO A 95 -0.87 -14.19 5.64
C PRO A 95 -1.61 -15.44 5.14
N GLN A 96 -2.93 -15.51 5.27
CA GLN A 96 -3.74 -16.62 4.78
C GLN A 96 -3.81 -16.71 3.24
N VAL A 97 -3.53 -15.60 2.55
CA VAL A 97 -3.52 -15.47 1.09
C VAL A 97 -2.09 -15.57 0.56
N THR A 98 -1.28 -14.51 0.65
CA THR A 98 0.10 -14.48 0.12
C THR A 98 1.03 -15.52 0.75
N GLY A 99 0.77 -15.96 1.99
CA GLY A 99 1.59 -16.97 2.66
C GLY A 99 1.52 -18.39 2.07
N ARG A 100 0.69 -18.65 1.04
CA ARG A 100 0.63 -19.96 0.36
C ARG A 100 1.81 -20.14 -0.61
N LEU A 101 2.27 -21.39 -0.77
CA LEU A 101 3.53 -21.74 -1.44
C LEU A 101 3.81 -21.05 -2.78
N ALA A 102 2.86 -21.04 -3.72
CA ALA A 102 3.10 -20.41 -5.01
C ALA A 102 3.08 -18.87 -4.94
N LYS A 103 2.32 -18.30 -4.01
CA LYS A 103 2.12 -16.85 -3.87
C LYS A 103 3.26 -16.19 -3.10
N ILE A 104 3.84 -16.89 -2.13
CA ILE A 104 5.03 -16.40 -1.43
C ILE A 104 6.25 -16.34 -2.38
N MET A 105 6.33 -17.23 -3.37
CA MET A 105 7.35 -17.16 -4.42
C MET A 105 7.19 -15.91 -5.31
N VAL A 106 5.95 -15.47 -5.56
CA VAL A 106 5.68 -14.20 -6.28
C VAL A 106 6.21 -13.01 -5.47
N LEU A 107 5.91 -12.98 -4.17
CA LEU A 107 6.41 -11.93 -3.28
C LEU A 107 7.94 -11.90 -3.25
N GLU A 108 8.59 -13.07 -3.10
CA GLU A 108 10.05 -13.18 -3.12
C GLU A 108 10.64 -12.62 -4.42
N ARG A 109 10.05 -12.98 -5.56
CA ARG A 109 10.49 -12.51 -6.87
C ARG A 109 10.30 -11.00 -7.03
N LEU A 110 9.17 -10.45 -6.60
CA LEU A 110 8.88 -9.02 -6.66
C LEU A 110 9.86 -8.23 -5.80
N ILE A 111 10.13 -8.67 -4.56
CA ILE A 111 11.13 -8.02 -3.69
C ILE A 111 12.50 -7.98 -4.35
N LYS A 112 12.96 -9.10 -4.92
CA LYS A 112 14.24 -9.18 -5.63
C LYS A 112 14.28 -8.24 -6.85
N TYR A 113 13.17 -8.14 -7.58
CA TYR A 113 13.05 -7.22 -8.71
C TYR A 113 13.16 -5.76 -8.26
N MET A 114 12.40 -5.34 -7.26
CA MET A 114 12.45 -3.99 -6.71
C MET A 114 13.87 -3.64 -6.20
N GLN A 115 14.52 -4.57 -5.49
CA GLN A 115 15.90 -4.39 -4.99
C GLN A 115 16.96 -4.25 -6.10
N SER A 116 16.67 -4.68 -7.34
CA SER A 116 17.58 -4.51 -8.46
C SER A 116 17.54 -3.10 -9.08
N HIS A 117 16.62 -2.23 -8.64
CA HIS A 117 16.48 -0.86 -9.12
C HIS A 117 17.15 0.13 -8.17
N THR A 118 18.08 0.94 -8.69
CA THR A 118 18.79 1.95 -7.91
C THR A 118 17.83 2.98 -7.33
N GLY A 119 17.89 3.22 -6.02
CA GLY A 119 17.03 4.19 -5.35
C GLY A 119 15.65 3.66 -4.93
N ALA A 120 15.35 2.38 -5.19
CA ALA A 120 14.21 1.73 -4.58
C ALA A 120 14.54 1.35 -3.12
N GLU A 121 13.75 1.87 -2.19
CA GLU A 121 13.95 1.68 -0.75
C GLU A 121 12.68 1.17 -0.07
N PHE A 122 12.85 0.36 0.97
CA PHE A 122 11.75 -0.21 1.75
C PHE A 122 11.63 0.51 3.09
N PHE A 123 10.43 0.97 3.39
CA PHE A 123 10.15 1.69 4.63
C PHE A 123 9.04 1.02 5.43
N ARG A 124 9.05 1.25 6.75
CA ARG A 124 7.86 1.02 7.56
C ARG A 124 6.91 2.20 7.36
N CYS A 125 5.61 1.92 7.30
CA CYS A 125 4.58 2.95 7.21
C CYS A 125 4.72 4.04 8.29
N CYS A 126 5.04 3.65 9.53
CA CYS A 126 5.23 4.61 10.62
C CYS A 126 6.45 5.53 10.44
N ASP A 127 7.48 5.10 9.71
CA ASP A 127 8.67 5.91 9.44
C ASP A 127 8.37 6.91 8.31
N VAL A 128 7.64 6.48 7.28
CA VAL A 128 7.08 7.37 6.24
C VAL A 128 6.21 8.47 6.86
N ALA A 129 5.30 8.10 7.76
CA ALA A 129 4.41 9.05 8.43
C ALA A 129 5.17 10.11 9.26
N LYS A 130 6.24 9.72 9.96
CA LYS A 130 7.07 10.65 10.74
C LYS A 130 7.92 11.57 9.85
N ALA A 131 8.44 11.03 8.75
CA ALA A 131 9.30 11.77 7.82
C ALA A 131 8.49 12.77 6.97
N ARG A 132 7.19 12.55 6.75
CA ARG A 132 6.35 13.39 5.91
C ARG A 132 6.30 14.85 6.39
N THR A 133 6.44 15.77 5.44
CA THR A 133 6.23 17.22 5.58
C THR A 133 5.28 17.70 4.48
N ALA A 134 4.92 19.00 4.52
CA ALA A 134 4.05 19.59 3.51
C ALA A 134 4.64 19.50 2.09
N ASP A 135 5.98 19.49 1.97
CA ASP A 135 6.71 19.54 0.70
C ASP A 135 7.21 18.17 0.21
N GLY A 136 7.06 17.09 0.99
CA GLY A 136 7.65 15.80 0.64
C GLY A 136 8.01 14.91 1.84
N MET A 137 8.85 13.91 1.62
CA MET A 137 9.55 13.21 2.70
C MET A 137 10.76 14.04 3.13
N ARG A 138 11.01 14.15 4.44
CA ARG A 138 12.30 14.66 4.93
C ARG A 138 13.45 13.76 4.44
N PRO A 139 14.60 14.32 4.06
CA PRO A 139 15.80 13.53 3.82
C PRO A 139 16.12 12.69 5.06
N SER A 140 16.56 11.44 4.85
CA SER A 140 17.16 10.64 5.90
C SER A 140 18.51 11.26 6.29
N ASP A 141 18.68 11.57 7.58
CA ASP A 141 19.94 12.02 8.18
C ASP A 141 21.05 10.96 8.06
#